data_AF-A0A0V0H486-F1
#
_entry.id   AF-A0A0V0H486-F1
#
_cell.length_a   1.000
_cell.length_b   1.000
_cell.length_c   1.000
_cell.angle_alpha   90.00
_cell.angle_beta   90.00
_cell.angle_gamma   90.00
#
_symmetry.space_group_name_H-M   'P 1'
#
loop_
_entity.id
_entity.type
_entity.pdbx_description
1 polymer ?
#
loop_
_entity_poly.entity_id
_entity_poly.type
_entity_poly.pdbx_seq_one_letter_code
_entity_poly.pdbx_strand_id
1 'polypeptide(L)'
;MMVLKDVIEVSSSNLLSGLDSEFFQEIVHTLRKNSRTYISQQATKAALQVLIGACTWGRNKLKIIELGAIFELIELELTNPEKRVSELVFCLLANLCVLADGRAKFLEHAAGIALVTKRTLRISATIDDNAIQIFGLICKFSATKEVLLEML
;
A
#
# COMPACT_ATOMS: atom_id res chain seq x y z
N MET A 1 0.09 18.80 -1.78
CA MET A 1 -0.07 17.52 -1.07
C MET A 1 -0.21 17.67 0.45
N MET A 2 0.55 18.53 1.14
CA MET A 2 0.43 18.66 2.61
C MET A 2 -0.99 19.05 3.06
N VAL A 3 -1.58 20.07 2.44
CA VAL A 3 -2.97 20.51 2.71
C VAL A 3 -3.99 19.39 2.46
N LEU A 4 -3.73 18.52 1.48
CA LEU A 4 -4.66 17.46 1.08
C LEU A 4 -4.79 16.39 2.17
N LYS A 5 -3.68 16.08 2.84
CA LYS A 5 -3.65 15.17 3.99
C LYS A 5 -4.51 15.72 5.13
N ASP A 6 -4.29 16.98 5.48
CA ASP A 6 -5.01 17.64 6.56
C ASP A 6 -6.51 17.74 6.25
N VAL A 7 -6.86 18.02 4.99
CA VAL A 7 -8.25 18.02 4.51
C VAL A 7 -8.88 16.64 4.68
N ILE A 8 -8.20 15.55 4.34
CA ILE A 8 -8.75 14.19 4.52
C ILE A 8 -8.97 13.86 5.99
N GLU A 9 -8.06 14.27 6.86
CA GLU A 9 -8.14 14.00 8.30
C GLU A 9 -9.35 14.69 8.96
N VAL A 10 -9.73 15.89 8.47
CA VAL A 10 -10.84 16.69 9.02
C VAL A 10 -12.14 16.60 8.22
N SER A 11 -12.16 15.88 7.10
CA SER A 11 -13.34 15.78 6.22
C SER A 11 -14.43 14.88 6.78
N SER A 12 -15.69 15.22 6.49
CA SER A 12 -16.83 14.40 6.87
C SER A 12 -16.85 13.07 6.11
N SER A 13 -17.40 12.04 6.76
CA SER A 13 -17.56 10.69 6.22
C SER A 13 -18.18 10.65 4.82
N ASN A 14 -19.19 11.50 4.58
CA ASN A 14 -19.92 11.57 3.32
C ASN A 14 -19.04 12.05 2.16
N LEU A 15 -18.19 13.07 2.38
CA LEU A 15 -17.28 13.59 1.36
C LEU A 15 -16.17 12.58 1.01
N LEU A 16 -15.64 11.89 2.02
CA LEU A 16 -14.58 10.89 1.83
C LEU A 16 -15.08 9.62 1.13
N SER A 17 -16.36 9.28 1.31
CA SER A 17 -17.01 8.16 0.61
C SER A 17 -17.22 8.40 -0.88
N GLY A 18 -17.18 9.67 -1.31
CA GLY A 18 -17.43 10.14 -2.67
C GLY A 18 -16.18 10.58 -3.42
N LEU A 19 -14.97 10.30 -2.92
CA LEU A 19 -13.74 10.64 -3.64
C LEU A 19 -13.72 9.95 -5.02
N ASP A 20 -13.47 10.75 -6.05
CA ASP A 20 -13.50 10.29 -7.44
C ASP A 20 -12.28 9.42 -7.78
N SER A 21 -12.41 8.57 -8.80
CA SER A 21 -11.34 7.70 -9.29
C SER A 21 -10.15 8.53 -9.80
N GLU A 22 -10.41 9.65 -10.48
CA GLU A 22 -9.37 10.54 -11.02
C GLU A 22 -8.44 11.07 -9.92
N PHE A 23 -9.00 11.37 -8.75
CA PHE A 23 -8.22 11.79 -7.58
C PHE A 23 -7.21 10.73 -7.15
N PHE A 24 -7.66 9.49 -7.00
CA PHE A 24 -6.79 8.38 -6.63
C PHE A 24 -5.77 8.07 -7.72
N GLN A 25 -6.17 8.19 -8.98
CA GLN A 25 -5.30 7.96 -10.12
C GLN A 25 -4.08 8.90 -10.09
N GLU A 26 -4.28 10.19 -9.84
CA GLU A 26 -3.17 11.15 -9.79
C GLU A 26 -2.21 10.88 -8.60
N ILE A 27 -2.75 10.46 -7.46
CA ILE A 27 -1.93 10.13 -6.28
C ILE A 27 -1.12 8.86 -6.51
N VAL A 28 -1.75 7.80 -7.04
CA VAL A 28 -1.04 6.56 -7.40
C VAL A 28 0.02 6.82 -8.46
N HIS A 29 -0.28 7.68 -9.44
CA HIS A 29 0.68 8.09 -10.46
C HIS A 29 1.90 8.85 -9.88
N THR A 30 1.69 9.62 -8.81
CA THR A 30 2.78 10.27 -8.07
C THR A 30 3.72 9.24 -7.44
N LEU A 31 3.20 8.12 -6.92
CA LEU A 31 4.03 7.02 -6.41
C LEU A 31 4.85 6.39 -7.53
N ARG A 32 4.23 6.08 -8.68
CA ARG A 32 4.89 5.53 -9.87
C ARG A 32 6.03 6.40 -10.36
N LYS A 33 5.82 7.71 -10.41
CA LYS A 33 6.84 8.66 -10.85
C LYS A 33 8.05 8.65 -9.94
N ASN A 34 7.93 8.42 -8.63
CA ASN A 34 9.10 8.33 -7.74
C ASN A 34 10.01 7.16 -8.12
N SER A 35 9.42 6.00 -8.47
CA SER A 35 10.18 4.82 -8.91
C SER A 35 10.93 5.02 -10.23
N ARG A 36 10.56 6.02 -11.04
CA ARG A 36 11.14 6.28 -12.39
C ARG A 36 11.82 7.65 -12.52
N THR A 37 11.60 8.57 -11.59
CA THR A 37 12.02 9.97 -11.64
C THR A 37 12.18 10.48 -10.22
N TYR A 38 13.17 11.34 -9.97
CA TYR A 38 13.44 11.84 -8.62
C TYR A 38 12.34 12.80 -8.15
N ILE A 39 11.38 12.30 -7.36
CA ILE A 39 10.40 13.10 -6.61
C ILE A 39 10.89 13.26 -5.17
N SER A 40 10.53 14.38 -4.53
CA SER A 40 10.88 14.59 -3.13
C SER A 40 10.23 13.53 -2.22
N GLN A 41 11.01 13.00 -1.28
CA GLN A 41 10.51 12.05 -0.27
C GLN A 41 9.29 12.60 0.49
N GLN A 42 9.22 13.92 0.67
CA GLN A 42 8.10 14.58 1.32
C GLN A 42 6.79 14.43 0.54
N ALA A 43 6.83 14.53 -0.79
CA ALA A 43 5.65 14.32 -1.63
C ALA A 43 5.19 12.86 -1.56
N THR A 44 6.13 11.91 -1.59
CA THR A 44 5.83 10.47 -1.45
C THR A 44 5.17 10.16 -0.11
N LYS A 45 5.71 10.67 1.00
CA LYS A 45 5.09 10.51 2.33
C LYS A 45 3.67 11.06 2.37
N ALA A 46 3.46 12.26 1.84
CA ALA A 46 2.15 12.88 1.84
C ALA A 46 1.15 12.11 0.96
N ALA A 47 1.57 11.62 -0.21
CA ALA A 47 0.77 10.76 -1.08
C ALA A 47 0.32 9.48 -0.35
N LEU A 48 1.24 8.79 0.31
CA LEU A 48 0.95 7.57 1.07
C LEU A 48 -0.02 7.85 2.22
N GLN A 49 0.18 8.93 2.98
CA GLN A 49 -0.72 9.32 4.07
C GLN A 49 -2.13 9.61 3.60
N VAL A 50 -2.27 10.30 2.47
CA VAL A 50 -3.55 10.57 1.80
C VAL A 50 -4.27 9.27 1.44
N LEU A 51 -3.57 8.31 0.82
CA LEU A 51 -4.15 7.01 0.47
C LEU A 51 -4.55 6.20 1.72
N ILE A 52 -3.72 6.21 2.77
CA ILE A 52 -4.03 5.52 4.04
C ILE A 52 -5.29 6.12 4.68
N GLY A 53 -5.41 7.45 4.74
CA GLY A 53 -6.60 8.11 5.27
C GLY A 53 -7.88 7.77 4.48
N ALA A 54 -7.78 7.69 3.16
CA ALA A 54 -8.88 7.31 2.29
C ALA A 54 -9.29 5.84 2.43
N CYS A 55 -8.38 4.95 2.85
CA CYS A 55 -8.63 3.52 3.03
C CYS A 55 -9.53 3.19 4.23
N THR A 56 -9.99 4.16 5.01
CA THR A 56 -11.05 3.94 6.03
C THR A 56 -12.35 3.40 5.42
N TRP A 57 -12.54 3.54 4.10
CA TRP A 57 -13.72 3.08 3.36
C TRP A 57 -13.37 1.97 2.37
N GLY A 58 -14.10 0.85 2.44
CA GLY A 58 -13.86 -0.31 1.56
C GLY A 58 -13.96 0.02 0.06
N ARG A 59 -14.86 0.93 -0.33
CA ARG A 59 -15.00 1.37 -1.74
C ARG A 59 -13.74 2.08 -2.26
N ASN A 60 -13.12 2.91 -1.42
CA ASN A 60 -11.88 3.60 -1.80
C ASN A 60 -10.72 2.61 -1.93
N LYS A 61 -10.63 1.62 -1.03
CA LYS A 61 -9.63 0.54 -1.14
C LYS A 61 -9.71 -0.16 -2.49
N LEU A 62 -10.93 -0.53 -2.91
CA LEU A 62 -11.13 -1.22 -4.19
C LEU A 62 -10.66 -0.36 -5.37
N LYS A 63 -11.08 0.92 -5.43
CA LYS A 63 -10.62 1.86 -6.47
C LYS A 63 -9.09 1.96 -6.50
N ILE A 64 -8.45 2.11 -5.32
CA ILE A 64 -6.99 2.21 -5.21
C ILE A 64 -6.30 0.93 -5.73
N ILE A 65 -6.87 -0.25 -5.45
CA ILE A 65 -6.36 -1.54 -5.94
C ILE A 65 -6.51 -1.63 -7.46
N GLU A 66 -7.68 -1.28 -8.01
CA GLU A 66 -7.96 -1.29 -9.45
C GLU A 66 -7.02 -0.37 -10.23
N LEU A 67 -6.59 0.73 -9.62
CA LEU A 67 -5.60 1.67 -10.16
C LEU A 67 -4.15 1.15 -10.10
N GLY A 68 -3.92 -0.07 -9.61
CA GLY A 68 -2.62 -0.73 -9.60
C GLY A 68 -1.71 -0.33 -8.43
N ALA A 69 -2.25 0.29 -7.38
CA ALA A 69 -1.44 0.81 -6.28
C ALA A 69 -0.55 -0.25 -5.60
N ILE A 70 -1.00 -1.51 -5.51
CA ILE A 70 -0.20 -2.58 -4.89
C ILE A 70 1.13 -2.79 -5.62
N PHE A 71 1.11 -2.80 -6.96
CA PHE A 71 2.34 -2.93 -7.74
C PHE A 71 3.27 -1.74 -7.51
N GLU A 72 2.73 -0.53 -7.56
CA GLU A 72 3.53 0.68 -7.34
C GLU A 72 4.15 0.74 -5.93
N LEU A 73 3.45 0.22 -4.92
CA LEU A 73 3.95 0.15 -3.54
C LEU A 73 5.09 -0.87 -3.40
N ILE A 74 4.97 -2.02 -4.05
CA ILE A 74 6.02 -3.05 -4.05
C ILE A 74 7.27 -2.50 -4.77
N GLU A 75 7.09 -1.92 -5.96
CA GLU A 75 8.19 -1.32 -6.73
C GLU A 75 8.86 -0.16 -5.98
N LEU A 76 8.08 0.71 -5.33
CA LEU A 76 8.63 1.77 -4.49
C LEU A 76 9.47 1.21 -3.33
N GLU A 77 9.03 0.13 -2.68
CA GLU A 77 9.78 -0.46 -1.58
C GLU A 77 11.07 -1.16 -2.05
N LEU A 78 11.08 -1.68 -3.28
CA LEU A 78 12.27 -2.26 -3.90
C LEU A 78 13.38 -1.22 -4.13
N THR A 79 13.04 0.07 -4.24
CA THR A 79 14.05 1.15 -4.33
C THR A 79 14.76 1.45 -3.01
N ASN A 80 14.44 0.73 -1.92
CA ASN A 80 14.98 0.95 -0.57
C ASN A 80 14.77 2.38 -0.07
N PRO A 81 13.51 2.82 0.09
CA PRO A 81 13.22 4.16 0.57
C PRO A 81 13.59 4.31 2.06
N GLU A 82 13.52 5.55 2.57
CA GLU A 82 13.78 5.79 3.99
C GLU A 82 12.75 5.09 4.89
N LYS A 83 13.15 4.80 6.13
CA LYS A 83 12.34 4.08 7.14
C LYS A 83 10.87 4.52 7.19
N ARG A 84 10.62 5.83 7.23
CA ARG A 84 9.26 6.35 7.37
C ARG A 84 8.38 6.09 6.15
N VAL A 85 8.96 6.08 4.95
CA VAL A 85 8.24 5.73 3.73
C VAL A 85 7.92 4.26 3.74
N SER A 86 8.87 3.39 4.09
CA SER A 86 8.62 1.95 4.22
C SER A 86 7.50 1.63 5.21
N GLU A 87 7.46 2.30 6.38
CA GLU A 87 6.37 2.13 7.34
C GLU A 87 4.99 2.46 6.75
N LEU A 88 4.90 3.54 5.98
CA LEU A 88 3.66 3.94 5.32
C LEU A 88 3.29 2.99 4.18
N VAL A 89 4.27 2.51 3.40
CA VAL A 89 4.05 1.50 2.35
C VAL A 89 3.47 0.22 2.95
N PHE A 90 4.08 -0.31 4.01
CA PHE A 90 3.61 -1.53 4.67
C PHE A 90 2.22 -1.35 5.29
N CYS A 91 1.96 -0.19 5.91
CA CYS A 91 0.63 0.14 6.43
C CYS A 91 -0.44 0.15 5.33
N LEU A 92 -0.13 0.72 4.16
CA LEU A 92 -1.07 0.75 3.04
C LEU A 92 -1.26 -0.65 2.42
N LEU A 93 -0.18 -1.40 2.20
CA LEU A 93 -0.27 -2.79 1.71
C LEU A 93 -1.13 -3.66 2.63
N ALA A 94 -0.91 -3.59 3.95
CA ALA A 94 -1.72 -4.32 4.93
C ALA A 94 -3.20 -3.92 4.86
N ASN A 95 -3.50 -2.63 4.67
CA ASN A 95 -4.87 -2.14 4.51
C ASN A 95 -5.57 -2.64 3.24
N LEU A 96 -4.84 -2.72 2.12
CA LEU A 96 -5.38 -3.17 0.83
C LEU A 96 -5.54 -4.70 0.78
N CYS A 97 -4.63 -5.46 1.39
CA CYS A 97 -4.70 -6.93 1.48
C CYS A 97 -5.85 -7.47 2.34
N VAL A 98 -6.60 -6.61 3.03
CA VAL A 98 -7.87 -7.01 3.66
C VAL A 98 -8.90 -7.46 2.61
N LEU A 99 -8.88 -6.85 1.42
CA LEU A 99 -9.76 -7.23 0.31
C LEU A 99 -9.17 -8.39 -0.51
N ALA A 100 -10.05 -9.22 -1.09
CA ALA A 100 -9.63 -10.35 -1.92
C ALA A 100 -8.83 -9.91 -3.14
N ASP A 101 -9.29 -8.85 -3.83
CA ASP A 101 -8.63 -8.25 -4.98
C ASP A 101 -7.23 -7.74 -4.62
N GLY A 102 -7.08 -7.17 -3.42
CA GLY A 102 -5.79 -6.70 -2.93
C GLY A 102 -4.80 -7.85 -2.77
N ARG A 103 -5.22 -8.96 -2.17
CA ARG A 103 -4.37 -10.16 -2.05
C ARG A 103 -4.03 -10.75 -3.41
N ALA A 104 -5.01 -10.82 -4.32
CA ALA A 104 -4.78 -11.32 -5.67
C ALA A 104 -3.71 -10.48 -6.39
N LYS A 105 -3.82 -9.14 -6.35
CA LYS A 105 -2.81 -8.25 -6.93
C LYS A 105 -1.45 -8.31 -6.23
N PHE A 106 -1.43 -8.51 -4.92
CA PHE A 106 -0.18 -8.68 -4.18
C PHE A 106 0.58 -9.95 -4.61
N LEU A 107 -0.15 -11.06 -4.76
CA LEU A 107 0.42 -12.35 -5.19
C LEU A 107 0.74 -12.40 -6.69
N GLU A 108 0.08 -11.57 -7.51
CA GLU A 108 0.39 -11.42 -8.94
C GLU A 108 1.78 -10.78 -9.14
N HIS A 109 2.26 -9.99 -8.17
CA HIS A 109 3.60 -9.41 -8.23
C HIS A 109 4.66 -10.42 -7.79
N ALA A 110 5.62 -10.72 -8.68
CA ALA A 110 6.70 -11.70 -8.45
C ALA A 110 7.66 -11.38 -7.27
N ALA A 111 7.45 -10.27 -6.58
CA ALA A 111 8.26 -9.85 -5.44
C ALA A 111 7.42 -9.67 -4.17
N GLY A 112 6.11 -9.93 -4.19
CA GLY A 112 5.20 -9.63 -3.09
C GLY A 112 5.65 -10.27 -1.77
N ILE A 113 5.69 -11.61 -1.72
CA ILE A 113 6.07 -12.35 -0.51
C ILE A 113 7.53 -12.08 -0.17
N ALA A 114 8.43 -12.18 -1.15
CA ALA A 114 9.87 -11.97 -0.94
C ALA A 114 10.20 -10.58 -0.36
N LEU A 115 9.52 -9.52 -0.80
CA LEU A 115 9.68 -8.16 -0.29
C LEU A 115 9.30 -8.06 1.18
N VAL A 116 8.11 -8.58 1.54
CA VAL A 116 7.62 -8.54 2.92
C VAL A 116 8.57 -9.33 3.83
N THR A 117 8.98 -10.53 3.41
CA THR A 117 9.95 -11.35 4.15
C THR A 117 11.28 -10.63 4.34
N LYS A 118 11.78 -9.95 3.31
CA LYS A 118 13.06 -9.22 3.37
C LYS A 118 13.05 -8.08 4.37
N ARG A 119 11.91 -7.42 4.60
CA ARG A 119 11.80 -6.24 5.48
C ARG A 119 11.41 -6.58 6.91
N THR A 120 10.70 -7.69 7.10
CA THR A 120 10.22 -8.16 8.40
C THR A 120 11.40 -8.42 9.35
N LEU A 121 11.29 -7.93 10.58
CA LEU A 121 12.26 -7.95 11.68
C LEU A 121 13.54 -7.14 11.43
N ARG A 122 13.59 -6.30 10.37
CA ARG A 122 14.82 -5.58 9.98
C ARG A 122 14.72 -4.06 10.02
N ILE A 123 13.51 -3.49 9.97
CA ILE A 123 13.33 -2.05 9.78
C ILE A 123 12.64 -1.39 10.98
N SER A 124 11.44 -1.85 11.37
CA SER A 124 10.72 -1.35 12.54
C SER A 124 9.62 -2.30 12.99
N ALA A 125 9.25 -2.21 14.26
CA ALA A 125 8.13 -2.97 14.82
C ALA A 125 6.80 -2.72 14.06
N THR A 126 6.59 -1.49 13.58
CA THR A 126 5.40 -1.16 12.77
C THR A 126 5.38 -1.93 11.45
N ILE A 127 6.53 -2.13 10.80
CA ILE A 127 6.62 -2.97 9.59
C ILE A 127 6.34 -4.43 9.95
N ASP A 128 6.85 -4.90 11.09
CA ASP A 128 6.68 -6.28 11.53
C ASP A 128 5.20 -6.60 11.80
N ASP A 129 4.48 -5.73 12.49
CA ASP A 129 3.04 -5.87 12.75
C ASP A 129 2.24 -5.95 11.43
N ASN A 130 2.52 -5.03 10.49
CA ASN A 130 1.86 -5.00 9.19
C ASN A 130 2.22 -6.23 8.33
N ALA A 131 3.47 -6.68 8.38
CA ALA A 131 3.93 -7.86 7.65
C ALA A 131 3.25 -9.14 8.17
N ILE A 132 3.17 -9.29 9.50
CA ILE A 132 2.44 -10.40 10.14
C ILE A 132 0.96 -10.38 9.72
N GLN A 133 0.33 -9.21 9.68
CA GLN A 133 -1.04 -9.08 9.18
C GLN A 133 -1.17 -9.52 7.72
N ILE A 134 -0.27 -9.06 6.84
CA ILE A 134 -0.27 -9.46 5.41
C ILE A 134 -0.14 -10.98 5.30
N PHE A 135 0.88 -11.58 5.92
CA PHE A 135 1.08 -13.03 5.89
C PHE A 135 -0.11 -13.79 6.45
N GLY A 136 -0.67 -13.35 7.58
CA GLY A 136 -1.86 -13.97 8.17
C GLY A 136 -3.05 -13.97 7.23
N LEU A 137 -3.29 -12.86 6.51
CA LEU A 137 -4.37 -12.76 5.52
C LEU A 137 -4.13 -13.64 4.29
N ILE A 138 -2.88 -13.71 3.81
CA ILE A 138 -2.50 -14.57 2.68
C ILE A 138 -2.66 -16.05 3.07
N CYS A 139 -2.07 -16.48 4.19
CA CYS A 139 -2.17 -17.86 4.68
C CYS A 139 -3.62 -18.27 4.96
N LYS A 140 -4.45 -17.36 5.49
CA LYS A 140 -5.84 -17.68 5.83
C LYS A 140 -6.76 -17.76 4.62
N PHE A 141 -6.56 -16.90 3.62
CA PHE A 141 -7.55 -16.70 2.55
C PHE A 141 -7.04 -16.95 1.13
N SER A 142 -5.74 -17.20 0.95
CA SER A 142 -5.08 -17.30 -0.36
C SER A 142 -4.01 -18.41 -0.39
N ALA A 143 -4.16 -19.46 0.43
CA ALA A 143 -3.20 -20.56 0.52
C ALA A 143 -3.29 -21.50 -0.71
N THR A 144 -2.71 -21.07 -1.83
CA THR A 144 -2.50 -21.93 -3.01
C THR A 144 -1.19 -22.71 -2.90
N LYS A 145 -0.98 -23.67 -3.82
CA LYS A 145 0.28 -24.46 -3.85
C LYS A 145 1.48 -23.56 -4.15
N GLU A 146 1.29 -22.58 -5.01
CA GLU A 146 2.31 -21.62 -5.43
C GLU A 146 2.72 -20.73 -4.25
N VAL A 147 1.74 -20.21 -3.49
CA VAL A 147 2.00 -19.45 -2.27
C VAL A 147 2.75 -20.29 -1.23
N LEU A 148 2.36 -21.55 -1.05
CA LEU A 148 3.05 -22.47 -0.15
C LEU A 148 4.51 -22.67 -0.57
N LEU A 149 4.78 -22.89 -1.85
CA LEU A 149 6.13 -23.07 -2.37
C LEU A 149 6.99 -21.82 -2.25
N GLU A 150 6.41 -20.62 -2.44
CA GLU A 150 7.15 -19.37 -2.29
C GLU A 150 7.50 -19.05 -0.82
N MET A 151 6.73 -19.57 0.14
CA MET A 151 6.94 -19.35 1.57
C MET A 151 7.83 -20.40 2.27
N LEU A 152 8.23 -21.48 1.56
CA LEU A 152 9.11 -22.54 2.07
C LEU A 152 10.59 -22.24 1.77
#